data_AF-A0A8T3NT13-F1
#
_entry.id   AF-A0A8T3NT13-F1
#
_cell.length_a   1.000
_cell.length_b   1.000
_cell.length_c   1.000
_cell.angle_alpha   90.00
_cell.angle_beta   90.00
_cell.angle_gamma   90.00
#
_symmetry.space_group_name_H-M   'P 1'
#
loop_
_entity.id
_entity.type
_entity.pdbx_description
1 polymer ?
#
loop_
_entity_poly.entity_id
_entity_poly.type
_entity_poly.pdbx_seq_one_letter_code
_entity_poly.pdbx_strand_id
1 'polypeptide(L)'
;GRRAERFVGTADLPSFFRRPHGPGWALVGDAGYHRDPLTAWGITDAFRDAELVAEAIDDGLSERRPMGEALAEYERQRNEAARPAYEATCRRAAFEPLSADEFRLRAALRDDPAETSRYLGAAFGTVPIREFFAPENVKRIIAAVPRTRTDDPRDTHFPCSVAAGRPGPAARQHQGET
;
A
#
# COMPACT_ATOMS: atom_id res chain seq x y z
N GLY A 1 8.47 29.63 -1.27
CA GLY A 1 9.19 29.16 -2.47
C GLY A 1 8.39 29.46 -3.72
N ARG A 2 9.02 29.53 -4.90
CA ARG A 2 8.36 29.69 -6.21
C ARG A 2 8.58 28.43 -7.04
N ARG A 3 7.52 27.88 -7.65
CA ARG A 3 7.55 26.63 -8.42
C ARG A 3 8.48 26.79 -9.64
N ALA A 4 9.48 25.92 -9.79
CA ALA A 4 10.45 26.01 -10.87
C ALA A 4 9.93 25.41 -12.19
N GLU A 5 9.10 24.37 -12.13
CA GLU A 5 8.63 23.62 -13.31
C GLU A 5 7.23 22.99 -13.11
N ARG A 6 6.70 22.33 -14.14
CA ARG A 6 5.42 21.60 -14.05
C ARG A 6 5.65 20.24 -13.36
N PHE A 7 4.75 19.84 -12.47
CA PHE A 7 4.74 18.48 -11.93
C PHE A 7 4.43 17.46 -13.03
N VAL A 8 5.25 16.41 -13.10
CA VAL A 8 5.04 15.26 -13.99
C VAL A 8 4.82 14.04 -13.11
N GLY A 9 3.89 13.17 -13.50
CA GLY A 9 3.58 11.95 -12.76
C GLY A 9 2.72 11.01 -13.61
N THR A 10 2.58 9.78 -13.12
CA THR A 10 1.70 8.77 -13.73
C THR A 10 0.32 8.89 -13.09
N ALA A 11 -0.72 9.10 -13.89
CA ALA A 11 -2.05 9.40 -13.39
C ALA A 11 -2.86 8.15 -12.99
N ASP A 12 -2.61 7.02 -13.66
CA ASP A 12 -3.33 5.77 -13.42
C ASP A 12 -2.34 4.62 -13.25
N LEU A 13 -2.35 4.02 -12.06
CA LEU A 13 -1.53 2.87 -11.67
C LEU A 13 -2.47 1.82 -11.06
N PRO A 14 -3.14 1.02 -11.91
CA PRO A 14 -4.14 0.08 -11.42
C PRO A 14 -3.48 -0.99 -10.56
N SER A 15 -4.02 -1.19 -9.36
CA SER A 15 -3.66 -2.31 -8.50
C SER A 15 -4.35 -3.59 -8.99
N PHE A 16 -3.61 -4.71 -9.11
CA PHE A 16 -4.15 -5.96 -9.64
C PHE A 16 -3.43 -7.21 -9.15
N PHE A 17 -4.10 -8.36 -9.32
CA PHE A 17 -3.51 -9.69 -9.31
C PHE A 17 -3.73 -10.38 -10.65
N ARG A 18 -2.71 -11.06 -11.16
CA ARG A 18 -2.80 -11.97 -12.30
C ARG A 18 -2.52 -13.40 -11.84
N ARG A 19 -3.05 -14.36 -12.59
CA ARG A 19 -2.58 -15.74 -12.54
C ARG A 19 -1.09 -15.73 -12.92
N PRO A 20 -0.17 -16.17 -12.04
CA PRO A 20 1.25 -15.93 -12.23
C PRO A 20 1.97 -17.05 -12.96
N HIS A 21 1.26 -18.00 -13.56
CA HIS A 21 1.92 -19.13 -14.19
C HIS A 21 1.07 -19.80 -15.27
N GLY A 22 1.76 -20.53 -16.15
CA GLY A 22 1.20 -21.43 -17.14
C GLY A 22 2.28 -22.40 -17.63
N PRO A 23 1.97 -23.27 -18.61
CA PRO A 23 2.96 -24.21 -19.14
C PRO A 23 4.20 -23.48 -19.67
N GLY A 24 5.35 -23.71 -19.04
CA GLY A 24 6.64 -23.14 -19.46
C GLY A 24 6.91 -21.69 -19.06
N TRP A 25 6.06 -21.05 -18.25
CA TRP A 25 6.30 -19.66 -17.82
C TRP A 25 5.75 -19.37 -16.41
N ALA A 26 6.37 -18.39 -15.75
CA ALA A 26 5.90 -17.79 -14.51
C ALA A 26 6.13 -16.27 -14.51
N LEU A 27 5.27 -15.53 -13.81
CA LEU A 27 5.34 -14.09 -13.59
C LEU A 27 5.80 -13.81 -12.17
N VAL A 28 6.65 -12.80 -11.99
CA VAL A 28 7.29 -12.45 -10.72
C VAL A 28 7.19 -10.94 -10.50
N GLY A 29 6.95 -10.52 -9.26
CA GLY A 29 6.81 -9.10 -8.91
C GLY A 29 5.70 -8.40 -9.69
N ASP A 30 5.97 -7.17 -10.15
CA ASP A 30 5.01 -6.31 -10.87
C ASP A 30 4.40 -6.97 -12.13
N ALA A 31 5.04 -8.00 -12.69
CA ALA A 31 4.48 -8.74 -13.82
C ALA A 31 3.21 -9.52 -13.46
N GLY A 32 3.14 -10.04 -12.22
CA GLY A 32 2.06 -10.91 -11.73
C GLY A 32 1.17 -10.26 -10.66
N TYR A 33 1.66 -9.22 -9.98
CA TYR A 33 0.99 -8.54 -8.88
C TYR A 33 1.51 -7.10 -8.79
N HIS A 34 0.61 -6.12 -8.79
CA HIS A 34 0.98 -4.72 -8.61
C HIS A 34 0.03 -4.04 -7.62
N ARG A 35 0.55 -3.12 -6.82
CA ARG A 35 -0.24 -2.22 -5.97
C ARG A 35 0.32 -0.80 -6.02
N ASP A 36 -0.53 0.17 -5.66
CA ASP A 36 -0.14 1.58 -5.59
C ASP A 36 1.19 1.77 -4.81
N PRO A 37 2.16 2.54 -5.37
CA PRO A 37 3.48 2.71 -4.77
C PRO A 37 3.47 3.50 -3.44
N LEU A 38 2.33 4.05 -3.02
CA LEU A 38 2.14 4.82 -1.78
C LEU A 38 2.74 4.16 -0.54
N THR A 39 2.78 2.83 -0.48
CA THR A 39 3.28 2.10 0.69
C THR A 39 4.75 1.66 0.58
N ALA A 40 5.40 1.84 -0.57
CA ALA A 40 6.83 1.59 -0.81
C ALA A 40 7.31 0.14 -0.56
N TRP A 41 6.49 -0.86 -0.87
CA TRP A 41 6.80 -2.28 -0.65
C TRP A 41 7.13 -3.08 -1.92
N GLY A 42 7.03 -2.50 -3.11
CA GLY A 42 7.12 -3.25 -4.38
C GLY A 42 8.40 -4.08 -4.52
N ILE A 43 9.56 -3.57 -4.07
CA ILE A 43 10.82 -4.31 -4.08
C ILE A 43 10.79 -5.50 -3.13
N THR A 44 10.26 -5.32 -1.92
CA THR A 44 10.12 -6.39 -0.92
C THR A 44 9.18 -7.49 -1.43
N ASP A 45 8.05 -7.11 -2.02
CA ASP A 45 7.10 -8.04 -2.61
C ASP A 45 7.76 -8.82 -3.76
N ALA A 46 8.53 -8.15 -4.62
CA ALA A 46 9.25 -8.79 -5.73
C ALA A 46 10.30 -9.81 -5.27
N PHE A 47 11.05 -9.53 -4.20
CA PHE A 47 12.02 -10.49 -3.64
C PHE A 47 11.33 -11.72 -3.05
N ARG A 48 10.25 -11.52 -2.29
CA ARG A 48 9.43 -12.63 -1.79
C ARG A 48 8.88 -13.47 -2.94
N ASP A 49 8.35 -12.84 -3.99
CA ASP A 49 7.81 -13.55 -5.15
C ASP A 49 8.90 -14.36 -5.88
N ALA A 50 10.12 -13.81 -5.97
CA ALA A 50 11.26 -14.48 -6.58
C ALA A 50 11.71 -15.71 -5.77
N GLU A 51 11.70 -15.64 -4.45
CA GLU A 51 12.00 -16.78 -3.58
C GLU A 51 10.96 -17.89 -3.74
N LEU A 52 9.68 -17.55 -3.60
CA LEU A 52 8.58 -18.52 -3.69
C LEU A 52 8.52 -19.22 -5.06
N VAL A 53 8.75 -18.49 -6.16
CA VAL A 53 8.74 -19.11 -7.50
C VAL A 53 9.96 -19.99 -7.74
N ALA A 54 11.12 -19.64 -7.17
CA ALA A 54 12.33 -20.44 -7.29
C ALA A 54 12.16 -21.79 -6.60
N GLU A 55 11.59 -21.81 -5.38
CA GLU A 55 11.25 -23.05 -4.67
C GLU A 55 10.25 -23.90 -5.46
N ALA A 56 9.20 -23.30 -6.00
CA ALA A 56 8.21 -24.01 -6.81
C ALA A 56 8.80 -24.60 -8.10
N ILE A 57 9.70 -23.87 -8.77
CA ILE A 57 10.40 -24.36 -9.96
C ILE A 57 11.32 -25.52 -9.60
N ASP A 58 12.10 -25.40 -8.53
CA ASP A 58 13.01 -26.47 -8.08
C ASP A 58 12.25 -27.75 -7.73
N ASP A 59 11.13 -27.62 -7.01
CA ASP A 59 10.21 -28.71 -6.69
C ASP A 59 9.66 -29.42 -7.94
N GLY A 60 9.25 -28.64 -8.95
CA GLY A 60 8.70 -29.15 -10.20
C GLY A 60 9.76 -29.79 -11.10
N LEU A 61 10.97 -29.23 -11.16
CA LEU A 61 12.08 -29.79 -11.95
C LEU A 61 12.72 -31.01 -11.29
N SER A 62 12.67 -31.09 -9.96
CA SER A 62 13.16 -32.24 -9.18
C SER A 62 12.14 -33.37 -9.06
N GLU A 63 10.98 -33.26 -9.71
CA GLU A 63 9.89 -34.23 -9.67
C GLU A 63 9.34 -34.53 -8.27
N ARG A 64 9.61 -33.68 -7.27
CA ARG A 64 9.03 -33.82 -5.91
C ARG A 64 7.52 -33.60 -5.91
N ARG A 65 7.04 -32.86 -6.91
CA ARG A 65 5.63 -32.58 -7.16
C ARG A 65 5.42 -32.24 -8.64
N PRO A 66 4.21 -32.41 -9.19
CA PRO A 66 3.90 -31.93 -10.53
C PRO A 66 4.12 -30.42 -10.67
N MET A 67 4.80 -29.96 -11.73
CA MET A 67 5.11 -28.53 -11.97
C MET A 67 3.86 -27.63 -11.88
N GLY A 68 2.73 -28.08 -12.42
CA GLY A 68 1.47 -27.33 -12.34
C GLY A 68 0.99 -27.12 -10.90
N GLU A 69 1.16 -28.11 -10.04
CA GLU A 69 0.81 -28.02 -8.62
C GLU A 69 1.81 -27.17 -7.84
N ALA A 70 3.10 -27.23 -8.18
CA ALA A 70 4.14 -26.37 -7.61
C ALA A 70 3.86 -24.89 -7.87
N LEU A 71 3.54 -24.55 -9.12
CA LEU A 71 3.28 -23.17 -9.48
C LEU A 71 1.92 -22.67 -8.96
N ALA A 72 0.93 -23.56 -8.79
CA ALA A 72 -0.33 -23.23 -8.13
C ALA A 72 -0.13 -22.94 -6.63
N GLU A 73 0.80 -23.64 -5.98
CA GLU A 73 1.21 -23.37 -4.62
C GLU A 73 1.90 -22.01 -4.49
N TYR A 74 2.84 -21.69 -5.39
CA TYR A 74 3.43 -20.36 -5.49
C TYR A 74 2.35 -19.27 -5.59
N GLU A 75 1.38 -19.43 -6.49
CA GLU A 75 0.26 -18.48 -6.61
C GLU A 75 -0.47 -18.30 -5.28
N ARG A 76 -0.80 -19.41 -4.59
CA ARG A 76 -1.52 -19.36 -3.32
C ARG A 76 -0.73 -18.61 -2.25
N GLN A 77 0.52 -19.01 -2.00
CA GLN A 77 1.36 -18.42 -0.95
C GLN A 77 1.61 -16.93 -1.21
N ARG A 78 1.97 -16.58 -2.44
CA ARG A 78 2.16 -15.19 -2.87
C ARG A 78 0.90 -14.36 -2.63
N ASN A 79 -0.26 -14.85 -3.09
CA ASN A 79 -1.52 -14.12 -2.96
C ASN A 79 -1.92 -13.97 -1.49
N GLU A 80 -1.78 -15.02 -0.69
CA GLU A 80 -2.08 -15.00 0.75
C GLU A 80 -1.23 -13.97 1.49
N ALA A 81 0.08 -13.96 1.27
CA ALA A 81 0.96 -13.03 1.93
C ALA A 81 0.83 -11.57 1.44
N ALA A 82 0.38 -11.33 0.19
CA ALA A 82 0.27 -9.98 -0.37
C ALA A 82 -1.07 -9.29 -0.07
N ARG A 83 -2.14 -10.08 0.09
CA ARG A 83 -3.52 -9.58 0.13
C ARG A 83 -3.79 -8.56 1.24
N PRO A 84 -3.34 -8.76 2.49
CA PRO A 84 -3.60 -7.78 3.55
C PRO A 84 -3.01 -6.40 3.24
N ALA A 85 -1.78 -6.38 2.73
CA ALA A 85 -1.10 -5.13 2.38
C ALA A 85 -1.67 -4.50 1.10
N TYR A 86 -2.12 -5.31 0.14
CA TYR A 86 -2.87 -4.86 -1.04
C TYR A 86 -4.15 -4.11 -0.64
N GLU A 87 -5.01 -4.74 0.16
CA GLU A 87 -6.29 -4.16 0.58
C GLU A 87 -6.09 -2.88 1.41
N ALA A 88 -5.12 -2.89 2.33
CA ALA A 88 -4.75 -1.71 3.09
C ALA A 88 -4.24 -0.57 2.18
N THR A 89 -3.47 -0.90 1.15
CA THR A 89 -2.98 0.08 0.17
C THR A 89 -4.12 0.66 -0.66
N CYS A 90 -5.05 -0.16 -1.14
CA CYS A 90 -6.22 0.30 -1.90
C CYS A 90 -7.08 1.29 -1.09
N ARG A 91 -7.37 0.99 0.19
CA ARG A 91 -8.11 1.92 1.07
C ARG A 91 -7.40 3.26 1.24
N ARG A 92 -6.06 3.22 1.39
CA ARG A 92 -5.23 4.44 1.54
C ARG A 92 -5.16 5.24 0.24
N ALA A 93 -5.00 4.57 -0.90
CA ALA A 93 -4.99 5.20 -2.21
C ALA A 93 -6.36 5.81 -2.58
N ALA A 94 -7.45 5.23 -2.08
CA ALA A 94 -8.80 5.79 -2.16
C ALA A 94 -9.05 6.97 -1.20
N PHE A 95 -8.05 7.35 -0.38
CA PHE A 95 -8.16 8.40 0.64
C PHE A 95 -9.34 8.18 1.61
N GLU A 96 -9.62 6.92 1.96
CA GLU A 96 -10.62 6.62 2.98
C GLU A 96 -10.25 7.32 4.31
N PRO A 97 -11.22 7.94 5.01
CA PRO A 97 -10.97 8.56 6.31
C PRO A 97 -10.40 7.56 7.32
N LEU A 98 -9.49 8.04 8.16
CA LEU A 98 -9.02 7.25 9.31
C LEU A 98 -10.15 7.06 10.32
N SER A 99 -10.17 5.90 10.97
CA SER A 99 -11.01 5.71 12.15
C SER A 99 -10.57 6.63 13.29
N ALA A 100 -11.49 6.91 14.22
CA ALA A 100 -11.20 7.76 15.38
C ALA A 100 -10.05 7.21 16.25
N ASP A 101 -9.90 5.89 16.33
CA ASP A 101 -8.83 5.24 17.10
C ASP A 101 -7.47 5.36 16.39
N GLU A 102 -7.43 5.18 15.06
CA GLU A 102 -6.21 5.41 14.26
C GLU A 102 -5.78 6.88 14.30
N PHE A 103 -6.74 7.80 14.25
CA PHE A 103 -6.45 9.22 14.39
C PHE A 103 -5.85 9.54 15.75
N ARG A 104 -6.45 9.05 16.85
CA ARG A 104 -5.94 9.22 18.21
C ARG A 104 -4.54 8.62 18.40
N LEU A 105 -4.29 7.44 17.84
CA LEU A 105 -2.97 6.83 17.84
C LEU A 105 -1.96 7.72 17.11
N ARG A 106 -2.25 8.18 15.89
CA ARG A 106 -1.33 9.04 15.13
C ARG A 106 -1.10 10.40 15.79
N ALA A 107 -2.12 10.97 16.43
CA ALA A 107 -1.99 12.18 17.22
C ALA A 107 -1.01 11.97 18.39
N ALA A 108 -1.11 10.82 19.08
CA ALA A 108 -0.20 10.47 20.17
C ALA A 108 1.25 10.26 19.74
N LEU A 109 1.47 9.73 18.54
CA LEU A 109 2.81 9.54 18.00
C LEU A 109 3.52 10.86 17.69
N ARG A 110 2.79 11.94 17.40
CA ARG A 110 3.35 13.23 16.93
C ARG A 110 4.48 13.75 17.82
N ASP A 111 4.30 13.63 19.14
CA ASP A 111 5.20 14.21 20.13
C ASP A 111 6.06 13.13 20.84
N ASP A 112 6.05 11.89 20.34
CA ASP A 112 6.86 10.77 20.84
C ASP A 112 7.72 10.18 19.71
N PRO A 113 8.99 10.62 19.58
CA PRO A 113 9.89 10.12 18.55
C PRO A 113 10.19 8.61 18.68
N ALA A 114 10.23 8.07 19.89
CA ALA A 114 10.55 6.65 20.11
C ALA A 114 9.40 5.76 19.64
N GLU A 115 8.16 6.12 19.98
CA GLU A 115 6.98 5.39 19.49
C GLU A 115 6.74 5.65 18.00
N THR A 116 7.07 6.83 17.47
CA THR A 116 7.06 7.09 16.02
C THR A 116 8.02 6.16 15.28
N SER A 117 9.25 5.99 15.78
CA SER A 117 10.20 5.04 15.20
C SER A 117 9.68 3.60 15.25
N ARG A 118 9.05 3.18 16.37
CA ARG A 118 8.43 1.85 16.47
C ARG A 118 7.24 1.68 15.54
N TYR A 119 6.40 2.70 15.38
CA TYR A 119 5.27 2.70 14.44
C TYR A 119 5.75 2.52 13.00
N LEU A 120 6.75 3.30 12.57
CA LEU A 120 7.34 3.17 11.24
C LEU A 120 8.02 1.81 11.09
N GLY A 121 8.71 1.33 12.13
CA GLY A 121 9.30 0.00 12.12
C GLY A 121 8.26 -1.11 11.94
N ALA A 122 7.10 -1.00 12.58
CA ALA A 122 5.99 -1.94 12.39
C ALA A 122 5.40 -1.84 10.98
N ALA A 123 5.32 -0.62 10.43
CA ALA A 123 4.83 -0.37 9.08
C ALA A 123 5.77 -0.87 7.97
N PHE A 124 7.07 -1.06 8.26
CA PHE A 124 8.09 -1.54 7.33
C PHE A 124 8.69 -2.92 7.71
N GLY A 125 8.10 -3.60 8.69
CA GLY A 125 8.47 -4.97 9.06
C GLY A 125 9.75 -5.13 9.88
N THR A 126 10.33 -4.05 10.42
CA THR A 126 11.49 -4.13 11.34
C THR A 126 11.09 -4.26 12.81
N VAL A 127 9.81 -4.02 13.12
CA VAL A 127 9.19 -4.30 14.41
C VAL A 127 8.01 -5.25 14.17
N PRO A 128 7.79 -6.28 15.01
CA PRO A 128 6.64 -7.17 14.85
C PRO A 128 5.33 -6.39 14.90
N ILE A 129 4.57 -6.40 13.80
CA ILE A 129 3.32 -5.62 13.68
C ILE A 129 2.32 -5.95 14.81
N ARG A 130 2.26 -7.23 15.21
CA ARG A 130 1.38 -7.70 16.30
C ARG A 130 1.79 -7.19 17.68
N GLU A 131 3.09 -6.94 17.89
CA GLU A 131 3.58 -6.38 19.14
C GLU A 131 3.21 -4.89 19.23
N PHE A 132 3.46 -4.13 18.17
CA PHE A 132 3.16 -2.70 18.16
C PHE A 132 1.65 -2.44 18.25
N PHE A 133 0.85 -3.15 17.46
CA PHE A 133 -0.62 -2.97 17.43
C PHE A 133 -1.36 -3.82 18.49
N ALA A 134 -0.65 -4.41 19.46
CA ALA A 134 -1.29 -5.06 20.60
C ALA A 134 -2.21 -4.05 21.33
N PRO A 135 -3.44 -4.43 21.72
CA PRO A 135 -4.40 -3.51 22.33
C PRO A 135 -3.83 -2.76 23.55
N GLU A 136 -3.02 -3.44 24.36
CA GLU A 136 -2.38 -2.92 25.57
C GLU A 136 -1.33 -1.86 25.23
N ASN A 137 -0.54 -2.10 24.18
CA ASN A 137 0.47 -1.15 23.71
C ASN A 137 -0.18 0.10 23.11
N VAL A 138 -1.22 -0.07 22.28
CA VAL A 138 -1.97 1.05 21.69
C VAL A 138 -2.65 1.89 22.77
N LYS A 139 -3.29 1.25 23.76
CA LYS A 139 -3.90 1.95 24.90
C LYS A 139 -2.87 2.76 25.69
N ARG A 140 -1.69 2.21 25.95
CA ARG A 140 -0.58 2.89 26.63
C ARG A 140 -0.15 4.15 25.88
N ILE A 141 0.05 4.05 24.57
CA ILE A 141 0.47 5.19 23.73
C ILE A 141 -0.60 6.29 23.74
N ILE A 142 -1.88 5.93 23.54
CA ILE A 142 -2.98 6.90 23.52
C ILE A 142 -3.17 7.56 24.89
N ALA A 143 -3.05 6.80 25.99
CA ALA A 143 -3.24 7.32 27.35
C ALA A 143 -2.16 8.31 27.79
N ALA A 144 -0.99 8.32 27.15
CA ALA A 144 0.09 9.24 27.46
C ALA A 144 -0.19 10.68 27.01
N VAL A 145 -1.18 10.90 26.14
CA VAL A 145 -1.53 12.23 25.62
C VAL A 145 -2.68 12.83 26.44
N PRO A 146 -2.52 14.04 27.02
CA PRO A 146 -3.64 14.75 27.63
C PRO A 146 -4.75 14.99 26.59
N ARG A 147 -6.00 14.66 26.91
CA ARG A 147 -7.15 14.90 26.02
C ARG A 147 -7.26 16.40 25.72
N THR A 148 -6.87 16.82 24.53
CA THR A 148 -7.08 18.21 24.08
C THR A 148 -8.44 18.35 23.40
N ARG A 149 -9.06 19.53 23.52
CA ARG A 149 -10.41 19.85 23.02
C ARG A 149 -10.64 19.60 21.52
N THR A 150 -9.58 19.42 20.73
CA THR A 150 -9.57 19.20 19.28
C THR A 150 -9.80 17.75 18.82
N ASP A 151 -10.14 16.84 19.74
CA ASP A 151 -10.47 15.43 19.43
C ASP A 151 -11.94 15.24 18.94
N ASP A 152 -12.69 16.31 18.67
CA ASP A 152 -14.03 16.23 18.10
C ASP A 152 -13.96 15.92 16.60
N PRO A 153 -14.51 14.80 16.11
CA PRO A 153 -14.54 14.48 14.67
C PRO A 153 -15.34 15.50 13.83
N ARG A 154 -16.03 16.46 14.46
CA ARG A 154 -16.67 17.60 13.77
C ARG A 154 -15.74 18.79 13.54
N ASP A 155 -14.58 18.84 14.21
CA ASP A 155 -13.59 19.92 14.09
C ASP A 155 -12.51 19.63 13.03
N THR A 156 -12.61 18.52 12.29
CA THR A 156 -11.77 18.25 11.11
C THR A 156 -12.19 19.08 9.90
N HIS A 157 -12.39 20.39 10.08
CA HIS A 157 -12.43 21.31 8.96
C HIS A 157 -11.00 21.53 8.48
N PHE A 158 -10.55 20.73 7.52
CA PHE A 158 -9.45 21.14 6.66
C PHE A 158 -9.95 22.35 5.87
N PRO A 159 -9.38 23.57 6.02
CA PRO A 159 -9.73 24.68 5.15
C PRO A 159 -9.20 24.35 3.75
N CYS A 160 -10.05 23.72 2.93
CA CYS A 160 -9.81 23.54 1.51
C CYS A 160 -10.10 24.86 0.82
N SER A 161 -9.19 25.83 0.91
CA SER A 161 -9.19 26.99 0.00
C SER A 161 -8.35 26.64 -1.23
N VAL A 162 -8.81 25.68 -2.03
CA VAL A 162 -8.38 25.62 -3.43
C VAL A 162 -9.22 26.65 -4.17
N ALA A 163 -8.64 27.83 -4.39
CA ALA A 163 -9.20 28.81 -5.30
C ALA A 163 -9.46 28.12 -6.66
N ALA A 164 -10.72 28.08 -7.06
CA ALA A 164 -11.16 27.55 -8.35
C ALA A 164 -10.41 28.28 -9.47
N GLY A 165 -9.41 27.61 -10.07
CA GLY A 165 -8.80 28.03 -11.31
C GLY A 165 -9.84 27.95 -12.44
N ARG A 166 -9.96 29.04 -13.20
CA ARG A 166 -10.93 29.20 -14.31
C ARG A 166 -10.81 28.07 -15.34
N PRO A 167 -11.91 27.61 -15.94
CA PRO A 167 -11.85 26.57 -16.97
C PRO A 167 -11.07 27.07 -18.20
N GLY A 168 -10.11 26.26 -18.66
CA GLY A 168 -9.39 26.46 -19.91
C GLY A 168 -10.28 26.19 -21.13
N PRO A 169 -9.95 26.73 -22.32
CA PRO A 169 -10.82 26.68 -23.48
C PRO A 169 -10.96 25.25 -24.04
N ALA A 170 -12.18 24.91 -24.46
CA ALA A 170 -12.56 23.64 -25.05
C ALA A 170 -11.73 23.34 -26.31
N ALA A 171 -11.20 22.10 -26.38
CA ALA A 171 -10.55 21.57 -27.58
C ALA A 171 -11.59 21.42 -28.71
N ARG A 172 -11.30 22.02 -29.86
CA ARG A 172 -12.07 21.83 -31.10
C ARG A 172 -11.86 20.39 -31.59
N GLN A 173 -12.95 19.69 -31.82
CA GLN A 173 -12.97 18.45 -32.59
C GLN A 173 -12.63 18.78 -34.05
N HIS A 174 -11.54 18.21 -34.56
CA HIS A 174 -11.32 18.12 -35.99
C HIS A 174 -12.14 16.94 -36.50
N GLN A 175 -13.25 17.25 -37.15
CA GLN A 175 -13.89 16.36 -38.11
C GLN A 175 -13.02 16.29 -39.37
N GLY A 176 -12.86 15.09 -39.91
CA GLY A 176 -12.27 14.82 -41.20
C GLY A 176 -12.91 13.58 -41.79
N GLU A 177 -14.06 13.77 -42.45
CA GLU A 177 -14.44 13.04 -43.67
C GLU A 177 -13.46 13.54 -44.77
N THR A 178 -12.94 12.78 -45.73
CA THR A 178 -13.33 11.54 -46.44
C THR A 178 -12.10 10.77 -46.87
#